data_AF-A0A350YS56-F1
#
_entry.id   AF-A0A350YS56-F1
#
_cell.length_a   1.000
_cell.length_b   1.000
_cell.length_c   1.000
_cell.angle_alpha   90.00
_cell.angle_beta   90.00
_cell.angle_gamma   90.00
#
_symmetry.space_group_name_H-M   'P 1'
#
loop_
_entity.id
_entity.type
_entity.pdbx_description
1 polymer ?
#
loop_
_entity_poly.entity_id
_entity_poly.type
_entity_poly.pdbx_seq_one_letter_code
_entity_poly.pdbx_strand_id
1 'polypeptide(L)'
;MRESVLLALIHIFAIVSTVNPGGISSRGKKILRSYLRRYLNRELEEEYYSLFENNLEFYSNELKTVDKTELSDEDSLITFQITNICRQIKKGLFLEERMVVFLQLLEFAFEDGTISEQEKTIVDIVARTFNISKKEYENAMAFMIGRTYDEVTPDCILVIENENPVYWAADSFKNYDKWRHIRIKGFRGHMFFLHIESTGSLIFTYDGSLALYFKGRDIIACRPYLLERGVNIKGQGIEPIYFSRIFKKFVSRKFPEKIVFEGKDIEFAFKNSDNGIRKMNFHIESGNLVGLMGGSGVGKTTMLNLLHGKTIPTSGNILINGYDLSTESENLSGLIGFVPQDDMLIEELTVYQNMYFNARLCFGDYNEEQLNKTVDKVLSDLDLMEIRDLQVGDIMNKKVSGGQRKRLNIGLE
;
A
#
# COMPACT_ATOMS: atom_id res chain seq x y z
N MET A 1 8.59 11.60 1.89
CA MET A 1 7.35 11.87 2.65
C MET A 1 6.84 13.23 2.20
N ARG A 2 5.52 13.41 2.04
CA ARG A 2 4.97 14.72 1.66
C ARG A 2 5.09 15.71 2.81
N GLU A 3 5.30 16.97 2.48
CA GLU A 3 5.42 18.08 3.44
C GLU A 3 4.19 18.21 4.35
N SER A 4 3.00 18.00 3.79
CA SER A 4 1.71 17.94 4.53
C SER A 4 1.76 16.99 5.73
N VAL A 5 2.33 15.79 5.57
CA VAL A 5 2.46 14.78 6.63
C VAL A 5 3.43 15.25 7.70
N LEU A 6 4.57 15.81 7.31
CA LEU A 6 5.58 16.30 8.26
C LEU A 6 5.01 17.44 9.11
N LEU A 7 4.37 18.43 8.48
CA LEU A 7 3.71 19.54 9.18
C LEU A 7 2.63 19.04 10.15
N ALA A 8 1.79 18.10 9.71
CA ALA A 8 0.77 17.48 10.55
C ALA A 8 1.37 16.82 11.80
N LEU A 9 2.48 16.07 11.63
CA LEU A 9 3.17 15.43 12.75
C LEU A 9 3.77 16.44 13.71
N ILE A 10 4.39 17.52 13.21
CA ILE A 10 4.94 18.57 14.06
C ILE A 10 3.84 19.17 14.97
N HIS A 11 2.69 19.53 14.41
CA HIS A 11 1.59 20.07 15.21
C HIS A 11 1.04 19.05 16.21
N ILE A 12 0.81 17.80 15.79
CA ILE A 12 0.24 16.77 16.66
C ILE A 12 1.21 16.42 17.80
N PHE A 13 2.50 16.25 17.51
CA PHE A 13 3.49 15.99 18.55
C PHE A 13 3.59 17.15 19.53
N ALA A 14 3.50 18.40 19.06
CA ALA A 14 3.47 19.56 19.96
C ALA A 14 2.25 19.52 20.89
N ILE A 15 1.05 19.19 20.38
CA ILE A 15 -0.16 19.01 21.20
C ILE A 15 0.06 17.92 22.26
N VAL A 16 0.50 16.72 21.87
CA VAL A 16 0.76 15.61 22.80
C VAL A 16 1.73 16.02 23.91
N SER A 17 2.79 16.73 23.50
CA SER A 17 3.84 17.21 24.38
C SER A 17 3.36 18.28 25.38
N THR A 18 2.38 19.10 25.02
CA THR A 18 1.82 20.13 25.92
C THR A 18 0.93 19.57 27.01
N VAL A 19 0.23 18.48 26.75
CA VAL A 19 -0.72 17.88 27.71
C VAL A 19 -0.01 16.91 28.67
N ASN A 20 1.17 16.40 28.30
CA ASN A 20 1.96 15.54 29.18
C ASN A 20 2.48 16.34 30.41
N PRO A 21 2.23 15.91 31.66
CA PRO A 21 2.59 16.67 32.87
C PRO A 21 4.11 16.80 33.07
N GLY A 22 4.89 15.88 32.48
CA GLY A 22 6.35 15.91 32.47
C GLY A 22 6.96 16.81 31.38
N GLY A 23 6.12 17.39 30.51
CA GLY A 23 6.56 18.02 29.27
C GLY A 23 7.26 17.02 28.34
N ILE A 24 8.03 17.53 27.38
CA ILE A 24 8.82 16.66 26.50
C ILE A 24 10.04 16.14 27.26
N SER A 25 10.11 14.83 27.43
CA SER A 25 11.33 14.20 27.92
C SER A 25 12.51 14.51 26.99
N SER A 26 13.73 14.63 27.51
CA SER A 26 14.93 14.79 26.67
C SER A 26 15.09 13.67 25.63
N ARG A 27 14.42 12.53 25.87
CA ARG A 27 14.25 11.42 24.95
C ARG A 27 13.30 11.78 23.79
N GLY A 28 12.13 12.37 24.05
CA GLY A 28 11.17 12.72 22.98
C GLY A 28 11.67 13.78 22.02
N LYS A 29 12.47 14.74 22.50
CA LYS A 29 13.23 15.63 21.61
C LYS A 29 14.20 14.85 20.71
N LYS A 30 14.85 13.80 21.22
CA LYS A 30 15.73 12.92 20.44
C LYS A 30 14.96 12.01 19.50
N ILE A 31 13.79 11.48 19.86
CA ILE A 31 12.97 10.67 18.96
C ILE A 31 12.45 11.51 17.81
N LEU A 32 11.93 12.71 18.07
CA LEU A 32 11.52 13.62 17.01
C LEU A 32 12.67 13.94 16.05
N ARG A 33 13.85 14.33 16.58
CA ARG A 33 15.02 14.60 15.73
C ARG A 33 15.50 13.35 14.98
N SER A 34 15.54 12.20 15.64
CA SER A 34 15.89 10.92 15.03
C SER A 34 14.91 10.52 13.93
N TYR A 35 13.63 10.89 14.07
CA TYR A 35 12.59 10.71 13.07
C TYR A 35 12.76 11.67 11.88
N LEU A 36 12.93 12.97 12.13
CA LEU A 36 13.13 13.99 11.08
C LEU A 36 14.36 13.66 10.22
N ARG A 37 15.48 13.26 10.83
CA ARG A 37 16.71 12.81 10.14
C ARG A 37 16.52 11.60 9.22
N ARG A 38 15.40 10.89 9.29
CA ARG A 38 15.10 9.78 8.36
C ARG A 38 14.62 10.27 7.02
N TYR A 39 13.99 11.43 7.00
CA TYR A 39 13.27 11.96 5.84
C TYR A 39 13.85 13.27 5.34
N LEU A 40 14.59 14.00 6.19
CA LEU A 40 15.10 15.33 5.93
C LEU A 40 16.63 15.38 5.99
N ASN A 41 17.19 16.34 5.26
CA ASN A 41 18.59 16.72 5.42
C ASN A 41 18.78 17.54 6.71
N ARG A 42 20.03 17.88 7.05
CA ARG A 42 20.35 18.55 8.31
C ARG A 42 19.76 19.97 8.41
N GLU A 43 19.68 20.70 7.31
CA GLU A 43 19.13 22.07 7.29
C GLU A 43 17.62 22.05 7.56
N LEU A 44 16.89 21.21 6.82
CA LEU A 44 15.46 21.02 7.00
C LEU A 44 15.12 20.38 8.35
N GLU A 45 15.97 19.52 8.90
CA GLU A 45 15.79 19.01 10.27
C GLU A 45 15.72 20.16 11.28
N GLU A 46 16.66 21.10 11.22
CA GLU A 46 16.67 22.23 12.16
C GLU A 46 15.45 23.14 11.96
N GLU A 47 15.07 23.42 10.72
CA GLU A 47 13.88 24.23 10.40
C GLU A 47 12.60 23.62 10.98
N TYR A 48 12.35 22.33 10.72
CA TYR A 48 11.16 21.63 11.23
C TYR A 48 11.20 21.45 12.76
N TYR A 49 12.40 21.34 13.34
CA TYR A 49 12.55 21.30 14.79
C TYR A 49 12.25 22.66 15.43
N SER A 50 12.69 23.77 14.84
CA SER A 50 12.32 25.10 15.29
C SER A 50 10.81 25.34 15.14
N LEU A 51 10.21 24.87 14.05
CA LEU A 51 8.76 24.93 13.86
C LEU A 51 8.01 24.17 14.98
N PHE A 52 8.55 23.02 15.40
CA PHE A 52 8.01 22.27 16.53
C PHE A 52 8.07 23.04 17.85
N GLU A 53 9.20 23.67 18.17
CA GLU A 53 9.34 24.46 19.41
C GLU A 53 8.41 25.67 19.41
N ASN A 54 8.26 26.36 18.28
CA ASN A 54 7.30 27.46 18.13
C ASN A 54 5.85 26.99 18.33
N ASN A 55 5.48 25.84 17.76
CA ASN A 55 4.16 25.25 17.95
C ASN A 55 3.92 24.81 19.40
N LEU A 56 4.94 24.27 20.06
CA LEU A 56 4.87 23.90 21.47
C LEU A 56 4.53 25.12 22.33
N GLU A 57 5.23 26.23 22.10
CA GLU A 57 4.99 27.49 22.81
C GLU A 57 3.57 28.01 22.52
N PHE A 58 3.17 28.05 21.25
CA PHE A 58 1.83 28.46 20.82
C PHE A 58 0.73 27.66 21.53
N TYR A 59 0.77 26.33 21.46
CA TYR A 59 -0.24 25.47 22.08
C TYR A 59 -0.18 25.52 23.60
N SER A 60 1.02 25.67 24.20
CA SER A 60 1.14 25.84 25.64
C SER A 60 0.45 27.13 26.12
N ASN A 61 0.38 28.16 25.28
CA ASN A 61 -0.32 29.40 25.58
C ASN A 61 -1.82 29.26 25.32
N GLU A 62 -2.24 28.80 24.13
CA GLU A 62 -3.67 28.65 23.79
C GLU A 62 -4.44 27.71 24.73
N LEU A 63 -3.82 26.59 25.12
CA LEU A 63 -4.44 25.62 26.02
C LEU A 63 -4.42 26.08 27.49
N LYS A 64 -3.56 27.06 27.85
CA LYS A 64 -3.54 27.68 29.19
C LYS A 64 -4.44 28.92 29.34
N THR A 65 -4.76 29.60 28.24
CA THR A 65 -5.59 30.82 28.24
C THR A 65 -7.08 30.59 28.52
N VAL A 66 -7.49 29.37 28.81
CA VAL A 66 -8.87 29.08 29.24
C VAL A 66 -9.00 29.49 30.71
N ASP A 67 -9.75 30.57 30.96
CA ASP A 67 -10.01 31.08 32.30
C ASP A 67 -10.63 29.99 33.20
N LYS A 68 -9.99 29.72 34.34
CA LYS A 68 -10.41 28.75 35.38
C LYS A 68 -11.79 29.02 36.00
N THR A 69 -12.52 30.00 35.52
CA THR A 69 -13.72 30.55 36.16
C THR A 69 -14.99 30.38 35.33
N GLU A 70 -14.90 29.88 34.09
CA GLU A 70 -16.08 29.63 33.25
C GLU A 70 -16.15 28.17 32.79
N LEU A 71 -17.20 27.48 33.29
CA LEU A 71 -17.69 26.14 32.93
C LEU A 71 -17.08 24.96 33.71
N SER A 72 -17.95 23.98 33.99
CA SER A 72 -17.77 22.90 34.96
C SER A 72 -16.84 21.76 34.53
N ASP A 73 -16.28 21.78 33.32
CA ASP A 73 -15.44 20.70 32.78
C ASP A 73 -14.29 21.25 31.92
N GLU A 74 -13.16 21.60 32.55
CA GLU A 74 -11.92 22.05 31.87
C GLU A 74 -11.45 21.06 30.79
N ASP A 75 -11.65 19.76 31.02
CA ASP A 75 -11.30 18.67 30.08
C ASP A 75 -12.07 18.74 28.74
N SER A 76 -13.29 19.31 28.75
CA SER A 76 -14.15 19.37 27.57
C SER A 76 -13.70 20.46 26.58
N LEU A 77 -13.22 21.60 27.09
CA LEU A 77 -12.73 22.73 26.29
C LEU A 77 -11.40 22.43 25.59
N ILE A 78 -10.44 21.85 26.32
CA ILE A 78 -9.16 21.40 25.75
C ILE A 78 -9.40 20.35 24.68
N THR A 79 -10.27 19.37 24.96
CA THR A 79 -10.66 18.34 23.99
C THR A 79 -11.28 18.95 22.73
N PHE A 80 -12.12 19.98 22.87
CA PHE A 80 -12.73 20.69 21.74
C PHE A 80 -11.70 21.45 20.89
N GLN A 81 -10.76 22.17 21.53
CA GLN A 81 -9.70 22.88 20.83
C GLN A 81 -8.79 21.92 20.04
N ILE A 82 -8.33 20.84 20.68
CA ILE A 82 -7.53 19.79 20.02
C ILE A 82 -8.29 19.20 18.83
N THR A 83 -9.57 18.90 19.01
CA THR A 83 -10.43 18.37 17.93
C THR A 83 -10.50 19.34 16.74
N ASN A 84 -10.60 20.65 16.97
CA ASN A 84 -10.65 21.64 15.89
C ASN A 84 -9.32 21.75 15.15
N ILE A 85 -8.20 21.75 15.85
CA ILE A 85 -6.86 21.74 15.25
C ILE A 85 -6.67 20.48 14.39
N CYS A 86 -6.99 19.30 14.93
CA CYS A 86 -6.93 18.05 14.18
C CYS A 86 -7.85 18.07 12.94
N ARG A 87 -9.02 18.72 13.02
CA ARG A 87 -9.93 18.87 11.87
C ARG A 87 -9.34 19.75 10.78
N GLN A 88 -8.61 20.81 11.13
CA GLN A 88 -7.86 21.62 10.16
C GLN A 88 -6.74 20.81 9.52
N ILE A 89 -5.92 20.12 10.32
CA ILE A 89 -4.83 19.26 9.82
C ILE A 89 -5.37 18.22 8.83
N LYS A 90 -6.47 17.55 9.17
CA LYS A 90 -7.11 16.54 8.30
C LYS A 90 -7.47 17.06 6.91
N LYS A 91 -7.87 18.33 6.76
CA LYS A 91 -8.27 18.89 5.46
C LYS A 91 -7.14 18.87 4.43
N GLY A 92 -5.89 18.98 4.88
CA GLY A 92 -4.71 18.91 4.04
C GLY A 92 -4.15 17.50 3.82
N LEU A 93 -4.83 16.45 4.31
CA LEU A 93 -4.32 15.08 4.27
C LEU A 93 -5.25 14.13 3.50
N PHE A 94 -4.67 13.34 2.61
CA PHE A 94 -5.30 12.18 2.00
C PHE A 94 -5.49 11.03 3.01
N LEU A 95 -6.30 10.03 2.68
CA LEU A 95 -6.59 8.90 3.58
C LEU A 95 -5.31 8.16 4.02
N GLU A 96 -4.41 7.89 3.08
CA GLU A 96 -3.12 7.23 3.35
C GLU A 96 -2.27 8.04 4.32
N GLU A 97 -2.24 9.35 4.16
CA GLU A 97 -1.47 10.25 5.00
C GLU A 97 -2.02 10.33 6.41
N ARG A 98 -3.35 10.40 6.56
CA ARG A 98 -4.01 10.39 7.87
C ARG A 98 -3.61 9.15 8.66
N MET A 99 -3.61 7.98 8.01
CA MET A 99 -3.18 6.74 8.63
C MET A 99 -1.70 6.77 8.99
N VAL A 100 -0.82 7.24 8.11
CA VAL A 100 0.61 7.39 8.42
C VAL A 100 0.82 8.30 9.64
N VAL A 101 0.15 9.44 9.69
CA VAL A 101 0.24 10.37 10.83
C VAL A 101 -0.24 9.71 12.12
N PHE A 102 -1.36 8.98 12.08
CA PHE A 102 -1.90 8.25 13.23
C PHE A 102 -0.93 7.18 13.76
N LEU A 103 -0.34 6.38 12.89
CA LEU A 103 0.63 5.35 13.29
C LEU A 103 1.89 5.94 13.91
N GLN A 104 2.37 7.06 13.37
CA GLN A 104 3.53 7.78 13.92
C GLN A 104 3.22 8.44 15.26
N LEU A 105 1.99 8.92 15.46
CA LEU A 105 1.49 9.35 16.76
C LEU A 105 1.56 8.22 17.79
N LEU A 106 1.14 7.00 17.43
CA LEU A 106 1.24 5.84 18.33
C LEU A 106 2.69 5.52 18.71
N GLU A 107 3.62 5.54 17.73
CA GLU A 107 5.05 5.31 18.00
C GLU A 107 5.62 6.37 18.94
N PHE A 108 5.24 7.64 18.76
CA PHE A 108 5.67 8.74 19.62
C PHE A 108 5.08 8.65 21.03
N ALA A 109 3.78 8.40 21.16
CA ALA A 109 3.11 8.27 22.46
C ALA A 109 3.64 7.07 23.28
N PHE A 110 4.14 6.03 22.61
CA PHE A 110 4.70 4.84 23.26
C PHE A 110 6.23 4.89 23.46
N GLU A 111 6.86 6.03 23.28
CA GLU A 111 8.32 6.18 23.36
C GLU A 111 8.92 5.66 24.67
N ASP A 112 8.26 5.94 25.79
CA ASP A 112 8.73 5.55 27.13
C ASP A 112 8.22 4.17 27.56
N GLY A 113 7.58 3.43 26.64
CA GLY A 113 7.09 2.06 26.86
C GLY A 113 5.74 1.99 27.59
N THR A 114 5.14 3.14 27.89
CA THR A 114 3.80 3.28 28.49
C THR A 114 3.14 4.53 27.93
N ILE A 115 1.81 4.51 27.80
CA ILE A 115 1.01 5.67 27.37
C ILE A 115 0.22 6.17 28.57
N SER A 116 0.31 7.46 28.87
CA SER A 116 -0.50 8.12 29.90
C SER A 116 -1.98 8.24 29.47
N GLU A 117 -2.89 8.39 30.45
CA GLU A 117 -4.33 8.59 30.16
C GLU A 117 -4.58 9.82 29.26
N GLN A 118 -3.77 10.87 29.43
CA GLN A 118 -3.85 12.09 28.62
C GLN A 118 -3.38 11.86 27.18
N GLU A 119 -2.25 11.18 26.98
CA GLU A 119 -1.76 10.81 25.64
C GLU A 119 -2.76 9.89 24.92
N LYS A 120 -3.35 8.94 25.65
CA LYS A 120 -4.40 8.06 25.13
C LYS A 120 -5.64 8.86 24.68
N THR A 121 -6.04 9.86 25.46
CA THR A 121 -7.15 10.75 25.09
C THR A 121 -6.87 11.48 23.77
N ILE A 122 -5.64 11.96 23.57
CA ILE A 122 -5.25 12.63 22.32
C ILE A 122 -5.24 11.65 21.15
N VAL A 123 -4.67 10.46 21.35
CA VAL A 123 -4.68 9.37 20.36
C VAL A 123 -6.12 9.05 19.92
N ASP A 124 -7.07 9.00 20.85
CA ASP A 124 -8.50 8.78 20.57
C ASP A 124 -9.13 9.93 19.78
N ILE A 125 -8.82 11.18 20.15
CA ILE A 125 -9.30 12.37 19.41
C ILE A 125 -8.78 12.37 17.98
N VAL A 126 -7.48 12.10 17.78
CA VAL A 126 -6.87 12.04 16.44
C VAL A 126 -7.51 10.91 15.62
N ALA A 127 -7.64 9.71 16.19
CA ALA A 127 -8.24 8.57 15.51
C ALA A 127 -9.68 8.87 15.03
N ARG A 128 -10.53 9.40 15.93
CA ARG A 128 -11.91 9.78 15.60
C ARG A 128 -11.94 10.89 14.56
N THR A 129 -11.13 11.93 14.74
CA THR A 129 -11.10 13.08 13.83
C THR A 129 -10.65 12.65 12.44
N PHE A 130 -9.64 11.81 12.33
CA PHE A 130 -9.09 11.33 11.06
C PHE A 130 -9.95 10.27 10.37
N ASN A 131 -11.04 9.83 11.02
CA ASN A 131 -11.92 8.74 10.59
C ASN A 131 -11.19 7.39 10.49
N ILE A 132 -10.28 7.11 11.43
CA ILE A 132 -9.68 5.78 11.57
C ILE A 132 -10.77 4.82 12.06
N SER A 133 -10.93 3.68 11.38
CA SER A 133 -11.94 2.71 11.77
C SER A 133 -11.61 2.11 13.14
N LYS A 134 -12.64 1.76 13.92
CA LYS A 134 -12.46 1.13 15.25
C LYS A 134 -11.58 -0.13 15.16
N LYS A 135 -11.80 -0.96 14.13
CA LYS A 135 -11.01 -2.17 13.86
C LYS A 135 -9.53 -1.86 13.62
N GLU A 136 -9.20 -0.87 12.80
CA GLU A 136 -7.81 -0.50 12.52
C GLU A 136 -7.13 0.15 13.72
N TYR A 137 -7.87 0.97 14.48
CA TYR A 137 -7.39 1.53 15.74
C TYR A 137 -7.00 0.41 16.72
N GLU A 138 -7.91 -0.54 16.99
CA GLU A 138 -7.68 -1.64 17.93
C GLU A 138 -6.52 -2.52 17.48
N ASN A 139 -6.47 -2.87 16.19
CA ASN A 139 -5.37 -3.65 15.62
C ASN A 139 -4.02 -2.91 15.73
N ALA A 140 -3.97 -1.61 15.43
CA ALA A 140 -2.73 -0.83 15.51
C ALA A 140 -2.23 -0.70 16.97
N MET A 141 -3.13 -0.48 17.92
CA MET A 141 -2.82 -0.44 19.35
C MET A 141 -2.26 -1.79 19.83
N ALA A 142 -2.94 -2.90 19.55
CA ALA A 142 -2.48 -4.24 19.92
C ALA A 142 -1.11 -4.57 19.30
N PHE A 143 -0.90 -4.20 18.03
CA PHE A 143 0.32 -4.53 17.29
C PHE A 143 1.54 -3.67 17.70
N MET A 144 1.38 -2.35 17.82
CA MET A 144 2.50 -1.43 18.04
C MET A 144 2.86 -1.25 19.51
N ILE A 145 1.86 -1.26 20.40
CA ILE A 145 2.01 -0.93 21.82
C ILE A 145 2.06 -2.20 22.66
N GLY A 146 0.93 -2.93 22.69
CA GLY A 146 0.80 -4.12 23.54
C GLY A 146 1.70 -5.27 23.10
N ARG A 147 2.06 -5.31 21.80
CA ARG A 147 2.62 -6.50 21.13
C ARG A 147 1.76 -7.74 21.42
N THR A 148 0.47 -7.51 21.66
CA THR A 148 -0.55 -8.50 21.95
C THR A 148 -1.10 -8.99 20.61
N TYR A 149 -0.25 -9.69 19.84
CA TYR A 149 -0.60 -10.12 18.48
C TYR A 149 -1.88 -10.98 18.42
N ASP A 150 -2.24 -11.65 19.52
CA ASP A 150 -3.49 -12.41 19.66
C ASP A 150 -4.76 -11.53 19.64
N GLU A 151 -4.65 -10.25 20.00
CA GLU A 151 -5.76 -9.29 19.99
C GLU A 151 -5.97 -8.66 18.61
N VAL A 152 -4.98 -8.81 17.71
CA VAL A 152 -5.11 -8.37 16.32
C VAL A 152 -6.06 -9.30 15.59
N THR A 153 -6.96 -8.71 14.78
CA THR A 153 -7.86 -9.49 13.92
C THR A 153 -7.05 -10.50 13.09
N PRO A 154 -7.35 -11.82 13.13
CA PRO A 154 -6.57 -12.84 12.44
C PRO A 154 -6.42 -12.60 10.93
N ASP A 155 -7.41 -11.94 10.32
CA ASP A 155 -7.37 -11.61 8.90
C ASP A 155 -6.41 -10.49 8.50
N CYS A 156 -5.98 -9.70 9.48
CA CYS A 156 -5.12 -8.54 9.29
C CYS A 156 -3.67 -8.84 9.69
N ILE A 157 -3.35 -10.03 10.21
CA ILE A 157 -1.99 -10.37 10.67
C ILE A 157 -1.35 -11.48 9.83
N LEU A 158 -0.04 -11.39 9.69
CA LEU A 158 0.82 -12.40 9.07
C LEU A 158 2.12 -12.51 9.84
N VAL A 159 2.66 -13.72 9.98
CA VAL A 159 3.97 -13.98 10.55
C VAL A 159 4.91 -14.58 9.51
N ILE A 160 6.17 -14.10 9.50
CA ILE A 160 7.28 -14.71 8.78
C ILE A 160 8.22 -15.36 9.79
N GLU A 161 8.57 -16.61 9.53
CA GLU A 161 9.37 -17.45 10.42
C GLU A 161 10.19 -18.49 9.63
N ASN A 162 10.95 -19.32 10.34
CA ASN A 162 11.74 -20.40 9.73
C ASN A 162 10.86 -21.53 9.19
N GLU A 163 11.36 -22.32 8.22
CA GLU A 163 10.68 -23.52 7.69
C GLU A 163 10.35 -24.54 8.78
N ASN A 164 11.26 -24.68 9.74
CA ASN A 164 11.07 -25.42 10.98
C ASN A 164 10.97 -24.41 12.12
N PRO A 165 9.76 -23.90 12.44
CA PRO A 165 9.60 -23.00 13.56
C PRO A 165 10.06 -23.71 14.82
N VAL A 166 11.13 -23.21 15.44
CA VAL A 166 11.47 -23.62 16.80
C VAL A 166 10.32 -23.10 17.66
N TYR A 167 9.66 -24.02 18.37
CA TYR A 167 8.33 -23.97 19.02
C TYR A 167 7.91 -22.72 19.83
N TRP A 168 8.65 -21.62 19.85
CA TRP A 168 8.32 -20.46 20.67
C TRP A 168 7.03 -19.73 20.25
N ALA A 169 6.84 -19.33 18.99
CA ALA A 169 5.63 -18.58 18.63
C ALA A 169 4.35 -19.44 18.64
N ALA A 170 4.43 -20.67 18.15
CA ALA A 170 3.29 -21.60 18.14
C ALA A 170 2.77 -21.90 19.55
N ASP A 171 3.65 -21.99 20.54
CA ASP A 171 3.26 -22.23 21.94
C ASP A 171 2.93 -20.94 22.71
N SER A 172 3.35 -19.76 22.21
CA SER A 172 3.17 -18.47 22.90
C SER A 172 1.91 -17.72 22.51
N PHE A 173 1.30 -18.02 21.35
CA PHE A 173 0.15 -17.29 20.83
C PHE A 173 -1.08 -18.18 20.60
N LYS A 174 -2.21 -17.80 21.18
CA LYS A 174 -3.47 -18.57 21.13
C LYS A 174 -4.07 -18.65 19.74
N ASN A 175 -3.87 -17.62 18.92
CA ASN A 175 -4.44 -17.50 17.59
C ASN A 175 -3.43 -17.81 16.47
N TYR A 176 -2.24 -18.33 16.81
CA TYR A 176 -1.18 -18.63 15.85
C TYR A 176 -1.70 -19.39 14.61
N ASP A 177 -2.44 -20.49 14.80
CA ASP A 177 -2.95 -21.32 13.69
C ASP A 177 -3.96 -20.59 12.78
N LYS A 178 -4.55 -19.49 13.24
CA LYS A 178 -5.51 -18.68 12.47
C LYS A 178 -4.82 -17.62 11.62
N TRP A 179 -3.54 -17.36 11.86
CA TRP A 179 -2.79 -16.31 11.18
C TRP A 179 -2.34 -16.75 9.78
N ARG A 180 -1.86 -15.79 9.00
CA ARG A 180 -1.14 -16.10 7.75
C ARG A 180 0.32 -16.38 8.07
N HIS A 181 0.89 -17.37 7.39
CA HIS A 181 2.30 -17.74 7.55
C HIS A 181 3.04 -17.65 6.21
N ILE A 182 4.26 -17.14 6.26
CA ILE A 182 5.28 -17.33 5.23
C ILE A 182 6.51 -17.92 5.92
N ARG A 183 7.01 -19.03 5.38
CA ARG A 183 8.21 -19.68 5.90
C ARG A 183 9.39 -19.41 4.99
N ILE A 184 10.53 -19.07 5.59
CA ILE A 184 11.78 -18.74 4.89
C ILE A 184 12.93 -19.52 5.53
N LYS A 185 13.63 -20.29 4.70
CA LYS A 185 14.81 -21.05 5.12
C LYS A 185 15.88 -20.14 5.71
N GLY A 186 16.38 -20.50 6.89
CA GLY A 186 17.47 -19.76 7.56
C GLY A 186 17.04 -18.50 8.28
N PHE A 187 15.74 -18.17 8.28
CA PHE A 187 15.19 -17.06 9.04
C PHE A 187 15.32 -17.33 10.55
N ARG A 188 15.76 -16.33 11.33
CA ARG A 188 15.91 -16.46 12.80
C ARG A 188 15.06 -15.41 13.51
N GLY A 189 14.17 -15.87 14.38
CA GLY A 189 13.13 -15.06 15.03
C GLY A 189 11.85 -14.96 14.20
N HIS A 190 10.98 -14.03 14.57
CA HIS A 190 9.67 -13.82 13.98
C HIS A 190 9.54 -12.39 13.48
N MET A 191 8.92 -12.26 12.31
CA MET A 191 8.54 -10.96 11.77
C MET A 191 7.03 -10.91 11.61
N PHE A 192 6.39 -10.08 12.42
CA PHE A 192 4.94 -9.91 12.38
C PHE A 192 4.61 -8.78 11.43
N PHE A 193 3.49 -8.91 10.73
CA PHE A 193 2.97 -7.93 9.78
C PHE A 193 1.51 -7.65 10.09
N LEU A 194 1.17 -6.37 10.20
CA LEU A 194 -0.19 -5.86 10.25
C LEU A 194 -0.56 -5.25 8.89
N HIS A 195 -1.68 -5.70 8.33
CA HIS A 195 -2.29 -5.13 7.14
C HIS A 195 -3.35 -4.09 7.49
N ILE A 196 -3.14 -2.89 6.98
CA ILE A 196 -4.07 -1.76 7.12
C ILE A 196 -4.98 -1.72 5.91
N GLU A 197 -6.20 -2.23 6.07
CA GLU A 197 -7.14 -2.48 4.97
C GLU A 197 -7.54 -1.21 4.21
N SER A 198 -7.72 -0.08 4.91
CA SER A 198 -8.15 1.19 4.29
C SER A 198 -7.13 1.77 3.30
N THR A 199 -5.85 1.44 3.46
CA THR A 199 -4.75 2.00 2.65
C THR A 199 -3.97 0.92 1.88
N GLY A 200 -4.17 -0.35 2.19
CA GLY A 200 -3.33 -1.44 1.70
C GLY A 200 -1.88 -1.37 2.17
N SER A 201 -1.60 -0.61 3.23
CA SER A 201 -0.26 -0.50 3.80
C SER A 201 0.04 -1.69 4.72
N LEU A 202 1.34 -1.99 4.88
CA LEU A 202 1.82 -3.02 5.78
C LEU A 202 2.73 -2.39 6.84
N ILE A 203 2.51 -2.73 8.10
CA ILE A 203 3.43 -2.41 9.21
C ILE A 203 4.07 -3.70 9.66
N PHE A 204 5.35 -3.69 10.01
CA PHE A 204 6.02 -4.87 10.52
C PHE A 204 6.86 -4.60 11.76
N THR A 205 7.01 -5.62 12.59
CA THR A 205 7.95 -5.70 13.72
C THR A 205 8.78 -6.96 13.56
N TYR A 206 9.99 -6.95 14.10
CA TYR A 206 10.92 -8.09 14.03
C TYR A 206 11.55 -8.34 15.38
N ASP A 207 11.50 -9.55 15.92
CA ASP A 207 12.04 -9.86 17.27
C ASP A 207 13.34 -10.70 17.25
N GLY A 208 13.83 -11.04 16.06
CA GLY A 208 14.93 -11.97 15.93
C GLY A 208 16.33 -11.35 15.98
N SER A 209 17.32 -12.23 15.87
CA SER A 209 18.76 -11.90 15.95
C SER A 209 19.46 -11.83 14.59
N LEU A 210 18.76 -12.10 13.49
CA LEU A 210 19.31 -11.97 12.13
C LEU A 210 19.47 -10.49 11.79
N ALA A 211 20.63 -10.11 11.28
CA ALA A 211 20.85 -8.76 10.76
C ALA A 211 20.02 -8.56 9.48
N LEU A 212 18.96 -7.76 9.59
CA LEU A 212 18.06 -7.41 8.50
C LEU A 212 18.21 -5.93 8.14
N TYR A 213 18.04 -5.63 6.87
CA TYR A 213 18.18 -4.31 6.28
C TYR A 213 16.89 -3.91 5.57
N PHE A 214 16.44 -2.69 5.84
CA PHE A 214 15.27 -2.07 5.22
C PHE A 214 15.62 -0.65 4.79
N LYS A 215 15.37 -0.32 3.51
CA LYS A 215 15.75 0.99 2.91
C LYS A 215 17.22 1.39 3.16
N GLY A 216 18.13 0.40 3.14
CA GLY A 216 19.57 0.61 3.35
C GLY A 216 19.99 0.88 4.80
N ARG A 217 19.10 0.65 5.78
CA ARG A 217 19.39 0.80 7.22
C ARG A 217 19.09 -0.50 7.96
N ASP A 218 19.75 -0.69 9.09
CA ASP A 218 19.51 -1.85 9.96
C ASP A 218 18.10 -1.79 10.59
N ILE A 219 17.46 -2.96 10.64
CA ILE A 219 16.20 -3.13 11.35
C ILE A 219 16.49 -3.34 12.83
N ILE A 220 16.03 -2.40 13.65
CA ILE A 220 16.06 -2.51 15.11
C ILE A 220 14.93 -3.45 15.56
N ALA A 221 15.26 -4.43 16.38
CA ALA A 221 14.30 -5.39 16.91
C ALA A 221 13.17 -4.71 17.71
N CYS A 222 11.97 -5.29 17.62
CA CYS A 222 10.73 -4.89 18.27
C CYS A 222 10.26 -3.45 17.97
N ARG A 223 10.87 -2.78 17.00
CA ARG A 223 10.43 -1.49 16.48
C ARG A 223 9.48 -1.68 15.30
N PRO A 224 8.36 -0.93 15.23
CA PRO A 224 7.49 -0.96 14.07
C PRO A 224 8.08 -0.19 12.88
N TYR A 225 7.86 -0.70 11.68
CA TYR A 225 8.26 -0.06 10.42
C TYR A 225 7.14 -0.14 9.39
N LEU A 226 6.92 0.94 8.65
CA LEU A 226 5.99 0.97 7.51
C LEU A 226 6.68 0.38 6.26
N LEU A 227 6.12 -0.70 5.73
CA LEU A 227 6.56 -1.32 4.48
C LEU A 227 5.76 -0.75 3.30
N GLU A 228 6.41 0.10 2.53
CA GLU A 228 5.86 0.70 1.31
C GLU A 228 5.94 -0.24 0.10
N ARG A 229 5.07 0.02 -0.88
CA ARG A 229 5.06 -0.72 -2.16
C ARG A 229 6.41 -0.60 -2.87
N GLY A 230 6.89 -1.71 -3.44
CA GLY A 230 8.15 -1.76 -4.19
C GLY A 230 9.42 -1.89 -3.33
N VAL A 231 9.31 -1.82 -2.00
CA VAL A 231 10.45 -2.03 -1.10
C VAL A 231 10.59 -3.52 -0.73
N ASN A 232 11.82 -3.92 -0.41
CA ASN A 232 12.13 -5.24 0.12
C ASN A 232 12.91 -5.16 1.43
N ILE A 233 12.83 -6.25 2.19
CA ILE A 233 13.65 -6.51 3.37
C ILE A 233 14.71 -7.51 2.97
N LYS A 234 15.98 -7.21 3.28
CA LYS A 234 17.12 -8.06 2.96
C LYS A 234 17.76 -8.57 4.25
N GLY A 235 18.32 -9.77 4.22
CA GLY A 235 19.08 -10.33 5.32
C GLY A 235 20.21 -11.21 4.80
N GLN A 236 21.25 -11.39 5.60
CA GLN A 236 22.34 -12.29 5.22
C GLN A 236 21.86 -13.74 5.26
N GLY A 237 22.01 -14.47 4.15
CA GLY A 237 21.67 -15.90 4.09
C GLY A 237 20.18 -16.22 3.96
N ILE A 238 19.33 -15.22 3.67
CA ILE A 238 17.91 -15.42 3.33
C ILE A 238 17.58 -14.78 1.97
N GLU A 239 16.54 -15.29 1.33
CA GLU A 239 15.98 -14.63 0.14
C GLU A 239 15.39 -13.25 0.49
N PRO A 240 15.45 -12.25 -0.41
CA PRO A 240 14.80 -10.96 -0.18
C PRO A 240 13.29 -11.10 -0.01
N ILE A 241 12.75 -10.43 1.00
CA ILE A 241 11.32 -10.44 1.31
C ILE A 241 10.68 -9.22 0.67
N TYR A 242 9.88 -9.44 -0.38
CA TYR A 242 9.23 -8.37 -1.12
C TYR A 242 7.84 -8.03 -0.55
N PHE A 243 7.48 -6.74 -0.57
CA PHE A 243 6.13 -6.27 -0.24
C PHE A 243 5.04 -7.11 -0.94
N SER A 244 5.18 -7.35 -2.25
CA SER A 244 4.20 -8.07 -3.06
C SER A 244 3.95 -9.49 -2.57
N ARG A 245 4.98 -10.19 -2.10
CA ARG A 245 4.87 -11.56 -1.56
C ARG A 245 4.04 -11.60 -0.28
N ILE A 246 4.21 -10.61 0.59
CA ILE A 246 3.45 -10.47 1.84
C ILE A 246 2.02 -10.05 1.53
N PHE A 247 1.86 -8.99 0.74
CA PHE A 247 0.57 -8.42 0.38
C PHE A 247 -0.34 -9.44 -0.34
N LYS A 248 0.23 -10.30 -1.19
CA LYS A 248 -0.49 -11.41 -1.85
C LYS A 248 -1.26 -12.29 -0.86
N LYS A 249 -0.72 -12.56 0.34
CA LYS A 249 -1.38 -13.38 1.36
C LYS A 249 -2.62 -12.69 1.97
N PHE A 250 -2.67 -11.37 1.96
CA PHE A 250 -3.84 -10.61 2.43
C PHE A 250 -4.92 -10.51 1.35
N VAL A 251 -4.52 -10.37 0.08
CA VAL A 251 -5.46 -10.22 -1.05
C VAL A 251 -6.04 -11.55 -1.54
N SER A 252 -5.30 -12.66 -1.43
CA SER A 252 -5.65 -13.95 -2.06
C SER A 252 -6.99 -14.55 -1.62
N ARG A 253 -7.61 -14.08 -0.53
CA ARG A 253 -8.96 -14.53 -0.12
C ARG A 253 -10.11 -13.96 -0.97
N LYS A 254 -9.89 -12.91 -1.76
CA LYS A 254 -10.95 -12.34 -2.61
C LYS A 254 -11.23 -13.16 -3.88
N PHE A 255 -10.34 -14.06 -4.27
CA PHE A 255 -10.49 -14.91 -5.46
C PHE A 255 -10.36 -16.38 -5.03
N PRO A 256 -11.48 -17.02 -4.65
CA PRO A 256 -11.46 -18.40 -4.13
C PRO A 256 -11.01 -19.41 -5.20
N GLU A 257 -11.24 -19.11 -6.47
CA GLU A 257 -10.85 -19.94 -7.60
C GLU A 257 -9.49 -19.53 -8.14
N LYS A 258 -8.56 -20.48 -8.18
CA LYS A 258 -7.27 -20.27 -8.85
C LYS A 258 -7.51 -20.26 -10.35
N ILE A 259 -7.11 -19.17 -11.01
CA ILE A 259 -6.97 -19.17 -12.48
C ILE A 259 -5.69 -19.92 -12.83
N VAL A 260 -5.79 -20.89 -13.73
CA VAL A 260 -4.70 -21.70 -14.25
C VAL A 260 -4.63 -21.44 -15.75
N PHE A 261 -3.47 -20.98 -16.21
CA PHE A 261 -3.20 -20.71 -17.61
C PHE A 261 -2.15 -21.69 -18.13
N GLU A 262 -2.55 -22.53 -19.07
CA GLU A 262 -1.77 -23.67 -19.56
C GLU A 262 -1.52 -23.57 -21.05
N GLY A 263 -0.31 -23.94 -21.45
CA GLY A 263 0.04 -24.22 -22.82
C GLY A 263 0.45 -25.67 -22.96
N LYS A 264 -0.26 -26.43 -23.80
CA LYS A 264 0.02 -27.84 -24.07
C LYS A 264 0.50 -27.98 -25.49
N ASP A 265 1.78 -28.33 -25.65
CA ASP A 265 2.41 -28.64 -26.92
C ASP A 265 2.24 -27.54 -27.98
N ILE A 266 2.26 -26.27 -27.56
CA ILE A 266 2.02 -25.11 -28.42
C ILE A 266 3.13 -24.98 -29.45
N GLU A 267 2.76 -24.91 -30.72
CA GLU A 267 3.62 -24.59 -31.85
C GLU A 267 2.92 -23.61 -32.78
N PHE A 268 3.67 -22.70 -33.40
CA PHE A 268 3.12 -21.79 -34.40
C PHE A 268 4.11 -21.57 -35.52
N ALA A 269 3.69 -21.78 -36.78
CA ALA A 269 4.48 -21.53 -37.97
C ALA A 269 3.85 -20.43 -38.82
N PHE A 270 4.67 -19.51 -39.33
CA PHE A 270 4.20 -18.52 -40.30
C PHE A 270 3.96 -19.19 -41.66
N LYS A 271 2.93 -18.75 -42.40
CA LYS A 271 2.70 -19.24 -43.76
C LYS A 271 3.94 -19.01 -44.62
N ASN A 272 4.38 -20.05 -45.33
CA ASN A 272 5.52 -20.02 -46.25
C ASN A 272 6.86 -19.64 -45.58
N SER A 273 7.06 -20.00 -44.33
CA SER A 273 8.29 -19.68 -43.58
C SER A 273 8.62 -20.80 -42.59
N ASP A 274 9.90 -21.10 -42.44
CA ASP A 274 10.41 -22.03 -41.40
C ASP A 274 10.50 -21.35 -40.01
N ASN A 275 10.16 -20.07 -39.93
CA ASN A 275 10.15 -19.31 -38.68
C ASN A 275 8.83 -19.48 -37.93
N GLY A 276 8.91 -19.41 -36.60
CA GLY A 276 7.76 -19.65 -35.75
C GLY A 276 8.10 -19.79 -34.28
N ILE A 277 7.06 -20.07 -33.49
CA ILE A 277 7.19 -20.51 -32.11
C ILE A 277 7.37 -22.03 -32.12
N ARG A 278 8.52 -22.49 -31.62
CA ARG A 278 8.78 -23.93 -31.46
C ARG A 278 7.93 -24.52 -30.35
N LYS A 279 7.66 -25.83 -30.47
CA LYS A 279 6.91 -26.61 -29.49
C LYS A 279 7.30 -26.29 -28.04
N MET A 280 6.33 -25.86 -27.24
CA MET A 280 6.54 -25.52 -25.84
C MET A 280 5.34 -25.85 -24.95
N ASN A 281 5.62 -26.05 -23.66
CA ASN A 281 4.62 -26.28 -22.62
C ASN A 281 4.81 -25.25 -21.50
N PHE A 282 3.72 -24.76 -20.93
CA PHE A 282 3.77 -23.92 -19.72
C PHE A 282 2.54 -24.16 -18.83
N HIS A 283 2.69 -23.84 -17.55
CA HIS A 283 1.63 -23.86 -16.56
C HIS A 283 1.85 -22.68 -15.61
N ILE A 284 0.88 -21.77 -15.53
CA ILE A 284 0.95 -20.53 -14.76
C ILE A 284 -0.28 -20.42 -13.88
N GLU A 285 -0.08 -20.29 -12.57
CA GLU A 285 -1.17 -20.01 -11.63
C GLU A 285 -1.41 -18.50 -11.46
N SER A 286 -2.63 -18.14 -11.08
CA SER A 286 -3.06 -16.78 -10.74
C SER A 286 -2.15 -16.06 -9.72
N GLY A 287 -2.05 -14.74 -9.89
CA GLY A 287 -1.25 -13.88 -9.02
C GLY A 287 0.27 -14.03 -9.20
N ASN A 288 0.73 -14.61 -10.31
CA ASN A 288 2.13 -14.61 -10.71
C ASN A 288 2.37 -13.53 -11.78
N LEU A 289 3.51 -12.83 -11.68
CA LEU A 289 3.99 -11.94 -12.74
C LEU A 289 5.03 -12.70 -13.57
N VAL A 290 4.72 -12.96 -14.85
CA VAL A 290 5.58 -13.72 -15.75
C VAL A 290 6.15 -12.79 -16.82
N GLY A 291 7.48 -12.83 -17.00
CA GLY A 291 8.18 -12.06 -18.02
C GLY A 291 8.66 -12.92 -19.17
N LEU A 292 8.32 -12.55 -20.41
CA LEU A 292 8.85 -13.13 -21.65
C LEU A 292 10.07 -12.34 -22.10
N MET A 293 11.27 -12.93 -22.01
CA MET A 293 12.54 -12.28 -22.30
C MET A 293 13.26 -12.92 -23.50
N GLY A 294 13.99 -12.10 -24.27
CA GLY A 294 14.80 -12.55 -25.41
C GLY A 294 15.10 -11.42 -26.41
N GLY A 295 16.00 -11.67 -27.36
CA GLY A 295 16.39 -10.70 -28.40
C GLY A 295 15.22 -10.24 -29.29
N SER A 296 15.41 -9.19 -30.08
CA SER A 296 14.40 -8.81 -31.08
C SER A 296 14.21 -9.92 -32.10
N GLY A 297 12.98 -10.14 -32.57
CA GLY A 297 12.66 -11.16 -33.58
C GLY A 297 12.52 -12.61 -33.09
N VAL A 298 12.79 -12.91 -31.81
CA VAL A 298 12.66 -14.29 -31.27
C VAL A 298 11.21 -14.78 -31.07
N GLY A 299 10.21 -13.98 -31.44
CA GLY A 299 8.79 -14.36 -31.37
C GLY A 299 8.03 -13.91 -30.11
N LYS A 300 8.57 -12.98 -29.29
CA LYS A 300 7.87 -12.48 -28.08
C LYS A 300 6.46 -11.94 -28.36
N THR A 301 6.35 -11.04 -29.35
CA THR A 301 5.06 -10.45 -29.75
C THR A 301 4.12 -11.51 -30.33
N THR A 302 4.65 -12.45 -31.10
CA THR A 302 3.89 -13.60 -31.61
C THR A 302 3.35 -14.46 -30.47
N MET A 303 4.16 -14.74 -29.46
CA MET A 303 3.74 -15.49 -28.27
C MET A 303 2.63 -14.74 -27.53
N LEU A 304 2.76 -13.43 -27.31
CA LEU A 304 1.69 -12.63 -26.69
C LEU A 304 0.38 -12.66 -27.51
N ASN A 305 0.46 -12.68 -28.85
CA ASN A 305 -0.72 -12.82 -29.71
C ASN A 305 -1.39 -14.19 -29.59
N LEU A 306 -0.62 -15.26 -29.40
CA LEU A 306 -1.16 -16.59 -29.12
C LEU A 306 -1.85 -16.60 -27.74
N LEU A 307 -1.20 -16.03 -26.73
CA LEU A 307 -1.69 -16.07 -25.34
C LEU A 307 -3.00 -15.30 -25.11
N HIS A 308 -3.28 -14.23 -25.87
CA HIS A 308 -4.59 -13.54 -25.78
C HIS A 308 -5.57 -13.96 -26.88
N GLY A 309 -5.28 -15.03 -27.63
CA GLY A 309 -6.23 -15.62 -28.57
C GLY A 309 -6.38 -14.90 -29.91
N LYS A 310 -5.62 -13.82 -30.16
CA LYS A 310 -5.62 -13.13 -31.46
C LYS A 310 -5.02 -13.97 -32.58
N THR A 311 -4.13 -14.90 -32.25
CA THR A 311 -3.57 -15.87 -33.19
C THR A 311 -3.79 -17.27 -32.63
N ILE A 312 -4.19 -18.19 -33.50
CA ILE A 312 -4.40 -19.59 -33.13
C ILE A 312 -3.09 -20.35 -33.38
N PRO A 313 -2.63 -21.19 -32.43
CA PRO A 313 -1.45 -22.02 -32.64
C PRO A 313 -1.65 -23.00 -33.82
N THR A 314 -0.57 -23.35 -34.49
CA THR A 314 -0.58 -24.34 -35.59
C THR A 314 -0.77 -25.76 -35.04
N SER A 315 -0.22 -26.04 -33.85
CA SER A 315 -0.47 -27.28 -33.11
C SER A 315 -0.48 -27.02 -31.60
N GLY A 316 -1.12 -27.90 -30.85
CA GLY A 316 -1.30 -27.75 -29.40
C GLY A 316 -2.45 -26.79 -29.03
N ASN A 317 -2.59 -26.56 -27.72
CA ASN A 317 -3.75 -25.87 -27.14
C ASN A 317 -3.30 -24.90 -26.04
N ILE A 318 -4.03 -23.78 -25.92
CA ILE A 318 -3.89 -22.83 -24.82
C ILE A 318 -5.17 -22.88 -24.01
N LEU A 319 -5.07 -23.15 -22.71
CA LEU A 319 -6.22 -23.40 -21.83
C LEU A 319 -6.23 -22.40 -20.67
N ILE A 320 -7.41 -21.89 -20.34
CA ILE A 320 -7.68 -21.16 -19.09
C ILE A 320 -8.67 -21.98 -18.27
N ASN A 321 -8.26 -22.46 -17.10
CA ASN A 321 -9.07 -23.34 -16.25
C ASN A 321 -9.64 -24.57 -16.99
N GLY A 322 -8.89 -25.09 -17.98
CA GLY A 322 -9.29 -26.23 -18.80
C GLY A 322 -10.11 -25.88 -20.04
N TYR A 323 -10.61 -24.64 -20.17
CA TYR A 323 -11.30 -24.17 -21.36
C TYR A 323 -10.29 -23.74 -22.43
N ASP A 324 -10.48 -24.19 -23.67
CA ASP A 324 -9.58 -23.89 -24.78
C ASP A 324 -9.85 -22.52 -25.39
N LEU A 325 -8.81 -21.69 -25.48
CA LEU A 325 -8.87 -20.32 -25.97
C LEU A 325 -9.33 -20.22 -27.44
N SER A 326 -9.06 -21.24 -28.25
CA SER A 326 -9.41 -21.28 -29.68
C SER A 326 -10.83 -21.76 -29.94
N THR A 327 -11.34 -22.72 -29.15
CA THR A 327 -12.66 -23.33 -29.38
C THR A 327 -13.74 -22.82 -28.45
N GLU A 328 -13.38 -22.27 -27.29
CA GLU A 328 -14.31 -21.85 -26.23
C GLU A 328 -14.17 -20.36 -25.90
N SER A 329 -13.82 -19.56 -26.90
CA SER A 329 -13.58 -18.11 -26.76
C SER A 329 -14.76 -17.34 -26.13
N GLU A 330 -16.02 -17.74 -26.39
CA GLU A 330 -17.19 -17.13 -25.76
C GLU A 330 -17.21 -17.32 -24.24
N ASN A 331 -16.82 -18.50 -23.74
CA ASN A 331 -16.74 -18.80 -22.30
C ASN A 331 -15.59 -18.05 -21.62
N LEU A 332 -14.62 -17.57 -22.40
CA LEU A 332 -13.42 -16.86 -21.94
C LEU A 332 -13.49 -15.35 -22.18
N SER A 333 -14.60 -14.86 -22.75
CA SER A 333 -14.82 -13.45 -23.03
C SER A 333 -14.75 -12.62 -21.74
N GLY A 334 -13.96 -11.53 -21.78
CA GLY A 334 -13.75 -10.65 -20.63
C GLY A 334 -12.76 -11.15 -19.56
N LEU A 335 -12.15 -12.33 -19.74
CA LEU A 335 -11.13 -12.85 -18.78
C LEU A 335 -9.70 -12.36 -19.07
N ILE A 336 -9.42 -11.94 -20.31
CA ILE A 336 -8.10 -11.47 -20.73
C ILE A 336 -8.20 -9.99 -21.11
N GLY A 337 -7.46 -9.13 -20.41
CA GLY A 337 -7.14 -7.78 -20.86
C GLY A 337 -5.80 -7.76 -21.60
N PHE A 338 -5.72 -7.06 -22.74
CA PHE A 338 -4.50 -7.00 -23.56
C PHE A 338 -4.11 -5.56 -23.83
N VAL A 339 -3.05 -5.09 -23.16
CA VAL A 339 -2.52 -3.74 -23.39
C VAL A 339 -1.54 -3.79 -24.58
N PRO A 340 -1.87 -3.22 -25.76
CA PRO A 340 -1.00 -3.24 -26.93
C PRO A 340 0.29 -2.44 -26.72
N GLN A 341 1.27 -2.66 -27.59
CA GLN A 341 2.52 -1.88 -27.58
C GLN A 341 2.25 -0.41 -27.95
N ASP A 342 1.50 -0.20 -29.03
CA ASP A 342 1.10 1.12 -29.52
C ASP A 342 -0.11 1.65 -28.73
N ASP A 343 -0.14 2.97 -28.50
CA ASP A 343 -1.20 3.63 -27.75
C ASP A 343 -2.49 3.69 -28.60
N MET A 344 -3.63 3.20 -28.06
CA MET A 344 -4.94 3.26 -28.73
C MET A 344 -5.83 4.38 -28.16
N LEU A 345 -5.26 5.59 -28.04
CA LEU A 345 -5.93 6.75 -27.44
C LEU A 345 -6.56 7.63 -28.52
N ILE A 346 -7.75 8.17 -28.25
CA ILE A 346 -8.36 9.20 -29.09
C ILE A 346 -7.76 10.55 -28.67
N GLU A 347 -6.98 11.13 -29.57
CA GLU A 347 -6.07 12.25 -29.28
C GLU A 347 -6.83 13.56 -28.95
N GLU A 348 -8.01 13.74 -29.52
CA GLU A 348 -8.87 14.91 -29.33
C GLU A 348 -9.61 14.89 -27.98
N LEU A 349 -9.76 13.70 -27.38
CA LEU A 349 -10.46 13.50 -26.13
C LEU A 349 -9.55 13.75 -24.93
N THR A 350 -10.18 14.11 -23.81
CA THR A 350 -9.53 14.16 -22.50
C THR A 350 -9.22 12.77 -21.96
N VAL A 351 -8.35 12.70 -20.95
CA VAL A 351 -8.06 11.47 -20.20
C VAL A 351 -9.36 10.82 -19.70
N TYR A 352 -10.25 11.61 -19.12
CA TYR A 352 -11.57 11.16 -18.68
C TYR A 352 -12.45 10.66 -19.81
N GLN A 353 -12.54 11.42 -20.90
CA GLN A 353 -13.40 11.06 -22.02
C GLN A 353 -12.95 9.77 -22.70
N ASN A 354 -11.63 9.53 -22.81
CA ASN A 354 -11.11 8.24 -23.29
C ASN A 354 -11.58 7.08 -22.40
N MET A 355 -11.41 7.21 -21.08
CA MET A 355 -11.85 6.19 -20.12
C MET A 355 -13.36 5.97 -20.13
N TYR A 356 -14.13 7.06 -20.14
CA TYR A 356 -15.58 7.03 -20.13
C TYR A 356 -16.14 6.43 -21.43
N PHE A 357 -15.54 6.76 -22.58
CA PHE A 357 -15.91 6.18 -23.86
C PHE A 357 -15.71 4.67 -23.87
N ASN A 358 -14.56 4.17 -23.42
CA ASN A 358 -14.30 2.74 -23.34
C ASN A 358 -15.22 2.07 -22.31
N ALA A 359 -15.40 2.65 -21.11
CA ALA A 359 -16.30 2.14 -20.10
C ALA A 359 -17.74 1.97 -20.62
N ARG A 360 -18.22 2.89 -21.46
CA ARG A 360 -19.54 2.76 -22.11
C ARG A 360 -19.64 1.60 -23.11
N LEU A 361 -18.55 1.23 -23.75
CA LEU A 361 -18.51 0.07 -24.66
C LEU A 361 -18.44 -1.24 -23.90
N CYS A 362 -17.68 -1.29 -22.79
CA CYS A 362 -17.45 -2.48 -22.01
C CYS A 362 -18.57 -2.77 -20.98
N PHE A 363 -19.21 -1.74 -20.43
CA PHE A 363 -20.21 -1.85 -19.36
C PHE A 363 -21.59 -1.38 -19.82
N GLY A 364 -22.17 -2.07 -20.81
CA GLY A 364 -23.47 -1.71 -21.40
C GLY A 364 -24.65 -1.65 -20.41
N ASP A 365 -24.58 -2.40 -19.31
CA ASP A 365 -25.64 -2.45 -18.29
C ASP A 365 -25.50 -1.35 -17.20
N TYR A 366 -24.42 -0.56 -17.22
CA TYR A 366 -24.17 0.45 -16.20
C TYR A 366 -24.90 1.75 -16.54
N ASN A 367 -25.48 2.38 -15.52
CA ASN A 367 -26.01 3.74 -15.64
C ASN A 367 -24.88 4.80 -15.58
N GLU A 368 -25.20 6.06 -15.87
CA GLU A 368 -24.20 7.14 -15.90
C GLU A 368 -23.46 7.32 -14.56
N GLU A 369 -24.16 7.21 -13.43
CA GLU A 369 -23.54 7.35 -12.11
C GLU A 369 -22.54 6.22 -11.83
N GLN A 370 -22.89 4.98 -12.20
CA GLN A 370 -22.03 3.81 -12.08
C GLN A 370 -20.80 3.94 -12.98
N LEU A 371 -20.97 4.37 -14.23
CA LEU A 371 -19.87 4.61 -15.16
C LEU A 371 -18.91 5.68 -14.61
N ASN A 372 -19.44 6.81 -14.15
CA ASN A 372 -18.64 7.90 -13.60
C ASN A 372 -17.83 7.45 -12.38
N LYS A 373 -18.46 6.71 -11.45
CA LYS A 373 -17.78 6.15 -10.28
C LYS A 373 -16.68 5.17 -10.67
N THR A 374 -16.93 4.30 -11.65
CA THR A 374 -15.92 3.35 -12.15
C THR A 374 -14.74 4.07 -12.78
N VAL A 375 -14.99 5.05 -13.66
CA VAL A 375 -13.93 5.85 -14.31
C VAL A 375 -13.11 6.61 -13.27
N ASP A 376 -13.75 7.34 -12.35
CA ASP A 376 -13.05 8.12 -11.33
C ASP A 376 -12.23 7.23 -10.39
N LYS A 377 -12.72 6.02 -10.09
CA LYS A 377 -11.98 5.03 -9.33
C LYS A 377 -10.72 4.56 -10.08
N VAL A 378 -10.85 4.16 -11.36
CA VAL A 378 -9.69 3.66 -12.13
C VAL A 378 -8.67 4.78 -12.37
N LEU A 379 -9.11 6.02 -12.63
CA LEU A 379 -8.24 7.18 -12.72
C LEU A 379 -7.48 7.44 -11.41
N SER A 380 -8.12 7.22 -10.26
CA SER A 380 -7.47 7.33 -8.95
C SER A 380 -6.44 6.22 -8.74
N ASP A 381 -6.81 4.97 -9.06
CA ASP A 381 -5.95 3.80 -8.92
C ASP A 381 -4.68 3.89 -9.82
N LEU A 382 -4.77 4.59 -10.95
CA LEU A 382 -3.69 4.80 -11.91
C LEU A 382 -2.95 6.14 -11.76
N ASP A 383 -3.29 6.94 -10.75
CA ASP A 383 -2.68 8.25 -10.50
C ASP A 383 -2.78 9.18 -11.73
N LEU A 384 -4.02 9.34 -12.22
CA LEU A 384 -4.39 10.16 -13.38
C LEU A 384 -5.47 11.20 -13.06
N MET A 385 -5.98 11.26 -11.82
CA MET A 385 -7.07 12.18 -11.44
C MET A 385 -6.73 13.65 -11.64
N GLU A 386 -5.50 14.06 -11.37
CA GLU A 386 -5.08 15.46 -11.52
C GLU A 386 -5.08 15.93 -12.99
N ILE A 387 -4.96 15.00 -13.93
CA ILE A 387 -4.93 15.28 -15.37
C ILE A 387 -6.21 14.86 -16.09
N ARG A 388 -7.26 14.52 -15.33
CA ARG A 388 -8.54 14.00 -15.82
C ARG A 388 -9.09 14.80 -17.02
N ASP A 389 -9.05 16.12 -16.93
CA ASP A 389 -9.64 17.03 -17.91
C ASP A 389 -8.63 17.53 -18.97
N LEU A 390 -7.38 17.05 -18.94
CA LEU A 390 -6.41 17.35 -19.98
C LEU A 390 -6.68 16.51 -21.21
N GLN A 391 -6.67 17.15 -22.38
CA GLN A 391 -6.65 16.47 -23.67
C GLN A 391 -5.39 15.62 -23.81
N VAL A 392 -5.49 14.43 -24.40
CA VAL A 392 -4.34 13.53 -24.59
C VAL A 392 -3.34 14.13 -25.58
N GLY A 393 -3.84 14.67 -26.69
CA GLY A 393 -3.05 15.28 -27.76
C GLY A 393 -2.31 14.27 -28.63
N ASP A 394 -1.85 14.75 -29.78
CA ASP A 394 -1.10 13.96 -30.76
C ASP A 394 0.40 13.82 -30.40
N ILE A 395 1.15 13.06 -31.20
CA ILE A 395 2.59 12.81 -30.98
C ILE A 395 3.44 14.09 -31.07
N MET A 396 2.99 15.10 -31.83
CA MET A 396 3.66 16.38 -32.05
C MET A 396 3.21 17.46 -31.04
N ASN A 397 2.01 17.35 -30.48
CA ASN A 397 1.37 18.25 -29.52
C ASN A 397 1.02 17.51 -28.22
N LYS A 398 2.02 16.86 -27.61
CA LYS A 398 1.85 16.09 -26.37
C LYS A 398 1.43 16.99 -25.21
N LYS A 399 0.19 16.82 -24.76
CA LYS A 399 -0.33 17.44 -23.54
C LYS A 399 -0.22 16.53 -22.31
N VAL A 400 -0.10 15.22 -22.54
CA VAL A 400 0.09 14.19 -21.52
C VAL A 400 1.43 13.49 -21.76
N SER A 401 2.18 13.21 -20.67
CA SER A 401 3.49 12.55 -20.77
C SER A 401 3.36 11.09 -21.26
N GLY A 402 4.44 10.52 -21.82
CA GLY A 402 4.41 9.14 -22.31
C GLY A 402 4.08 8.09 -21.23
N GLY A 403 4.56 8.31 -19.99
CA GLY A 403 4.22 7.44 -18.85
C GLY A 403 2.74 7.52 -18.46
N GLN A 404 2.17 8.73 -18.46
CA GLN A 404 0.74 8.93 -18.21
C GLN A 404 -0.12 8.34 -19.34
N ARG A 405 0.29 8.49 -20.61
CA ARG A 405 -0.36 7.84 -21.76
C ARG A 405 -0.35 6.32 -21.58
N LYS A 406 0.76 5.72 -21.15
CA LYS A 406 0.82 4.27 -20.95
C LYS A 406 -0.08 3.81 -19.80
N ARG A 407 -0.14 4.56 -18.70
CA ARG A 407 -1.11 4.28 -17.62
C ARG A 407 -2.55 4.40 -18.11
N LEU A 408 -2.87 5.41 -18.90
CA LEU A 408 -4.19 5.55 -19.50
C LEU A 408 -4.54 4.34 -20.38
N ASN A 409 -3.63 3.87 -21.24
CA ASN A 409 -3.84 2.65 -22.01
C ASN A 409 -4.05 1.40 -21.14
N ILE A 410 -3.38 1.32 -19.99
CA ILE A 410 -3.64 0.24 -19.02
C ILE A 410 -5.05 0.35 -18.44
N GLY A 411 -5.57 1.56 -18.21
CA GLY A 411 -6.92 1.76 -17.67
C GLY A 411 -8.05 1.53 -18.67
N LEU A 412 -7.76 1.50 -19.96
CA LEU A 412 -8.74 1.18 -21.01
C LEU A 412 -9.00 -0.33 -21.14
N GLU A 413 -8.18 -1.17 -20.51
CA GLU A 413 -8.31 -2.63 -20.42
C GLU A 413 -8.67 -3.03 -18.99
#